data_AF-M9LV43-F1
#
_entry.id   AF-M9LV43-F1
#
_cell.length_a   1.000
_cell.length_b   1.000
_cell.length_c   1.000
_cell.angle_alpha   90.00
_cell.angle_beta   90.00
_cell.angle_gamma   90.00
#
_symmetry.space_group_name_H-M   'P 1'
#
loop_
_entity.id
_entity.type
_entity.pdbx_description
1 polymer ?
#
loop_
_entity_poly.entity_id
_entity_poly.type
_entity_poly.pdbx_seq_one_letter_code
_entity_poly.pdbx_strand_id
1 'polypeptide(L)'
;MSAGDKQHSTVRAALLDDEGDLSLEFEAALVRIFARFSSSYQKRFPDARASGSNASATLARPDAADVWTEAELDAFSTVTNGGALPQESKDEIREFLDTDEEGNLTFSGFCQMYHLQSDNDANETWKDLAQLGFDDSLQYKHQDAQQAESAAPRDEGALASSSQAYKQSGEKGDE
;
A
#
# COMPACT_ATOMS: atom_id res chain seq x y z
N MET A 1 -31.33 -17.10 -30.13
CA MET A 1 -30.23 -16.17 -30.44
C MET A 1 -30.02 -15.34 -29.18
N SER A 2 -29.20 -15.82 -28.25
CA SER A 2 -28.94 -15.10 -27.01
C SER A 2 -27.89 -14.04 -27.26
N ALA A 3 -28.21 -12.81 -26.85
CA ALA A 3 -27.40 -11.62 -27.01
C ALA A 3 -26.04 -11.81 -26.34
N GLY A 4 -24.98 -11.45 -27.08
CA GLY A 4 -23.61 -11.47 -26.61
C GLY A 4 -23.43 -10.52 -25.43
N ASP A 5 -22.88 -11.09 -24.36
CA ASP A 5 -22.30 -10.42 -23.21
C ASP A 5 -21.26 -9.40 -23.73
N LYS A 6 -21.58 -8.10 -23.66
CA LYS A 6 -20.57 -7.05 -23.87
C LYS A 6 -19.68 -7.01 -22.63
N GLN A 7 -18.72 -7.92 -22.56
CA GLN A 7 -17.58 -7.74 -21.68
C GLN A 7 -16.84 -6.48 -22.14
N HIS A 8 -17.02 -5.38 -21.41
CA HIS A 8 -16.06 -4.29 -21.44
C HIS A 8 -14.76 -4.84 -20.85
N SER A 9 -13.95 -5.45 -21.71
CA SER A 9 -12.59 -5.84 -21.37
C SER A 9 -11.80 -4.55 -21.25
N THR A 10 -11.78 -3.97 -20.05
CA THR A 10 -10.88 -2.85 -19.74
C THR A 10 -9.48 -3.38 -19.98
N VAL A 11 -8.80 -2.84 -21.00
CA VAL A 11 -7.40 -3.18 -21.27
C VAL A 11 -6.59 -2.57 -20.13
N ARG A 12 -5.87 -3.41 -19.38
CA ARG A 12 -4.94 -2.94 -18.35
C ARG A 12 -3.86 -2.10 -19.01
N ALA A 13 -3.42 -1.04 -18.34
CA ALA A 13 -2.25 -0.28 -18.75
C ALA A 13 -1.04 -1.20 -18.88
N ALA A 14 -0.08 -0.83 -19.71
CA ALA A 14 1.15 -1.62 -19.84
C ALA A 14 2.05 -1.35 -18.62
N LEU A 15 2.53 -2.41 -17.95
CA LEU A 15 3.53 -2.27 -16.89
C LEU A 15 4.91 -2.05 -17.49
N LEU A 16 5.23 -2.80 -18.55
CA LEU A 16 6.45 -2.67 -19.33
C LEU A 16 6.11 -2.12 -20.74
N ASP A 17 7.01 -1.35 -21.32
CA ASP A 17 6.89 -0.85 -22.69
C ASP A 17 7.34 -1.91 -23.73
N ASP A 18 7.33 -1.52 -25.01
CA ASP A 18 7.70 -2.40 -26.12
C ASP A 18 9.20 -2.81 -26.10
N GLU A 19 10.04 -2.10 -25.35
CA GLU A 19 11.47 -2.40 -25.16
C GLU A 19 11.70 -3.30 -23.93
N GLY A 20 10.65 -3.50 -23.11
CA GLY A 20 10.69 -4.25 -21.87
C GLY A 20 11.09 -3.40 -20.66
N ASP A 21 11.18 -2.07 -20.81
CA ASP A 21 11.45 -1.14 -19.72
C ASP A 21 10.16 -0.75 -18.98
N LEU A 22 10.26 -0.16 -17.79
CA LEU A 22 9.06 0.32 -17.06
C LEU A 22 8.33 1.39 -17.88
N SER A 23 7.01 1.22 -18.05
CA SER A 23 6.21 2.24 -18.69
C SER A 23 6.19 3.53 -17.87
N LEU A 24 6.03 4.68 -18.53
CA LEU A 24 5.99 5.99 -17.84
C LEU A 24 4.84 6.07 -16.82
N GLU A 25 3.70 5.45 -17.12
CA GLU A 25 2.56 5.41 -16.22
C GLU A 25 2.86 4.54 -15.00
N PHE A 26 3.58 3.43 -15.20
CA PHE A 26 3.95 2.54 -14.11
C PHE A 26 5.04 3.15 -13.23
N GLU A 27 6.08 3.77 -13.80
CA GLU A 27 7.09 4.51 -13.02
C GLU A 27 6.41 5.62 -12.17
N ALA A 28 5.44 6.35 -12.72
CA ALA A 28 4.69 7.35 -11.96
C ALA A 28 3.88 6.74 -10.80
N ALA A 29 3.31 5.55 -10.98
CA ALA A 29 2.66 4.80 -9.91
C ALA A 29 3.67 4.37 -8.83
N LEU A 30 4.84 3.86 -9.24
CA LEU A 30 5.94 3.48 -8.35
C LEU A 30 6.47 4.67 -7.54
N VAL A 31 6.62 5.86 -8.14
CA VAL A 31 6.97 7.09 -7.41
C VAL A 31 5.98 7.35 -6.28
N ARG A 32 4.67 7.22 -6.55
CA ARG A 32 3.63 7.42 -5.53
C ARG A 32 3.70 6.38 -4.42
N ILE A 33 3.93 5.12 -4.76
CA ILE A 33 4.08 4.05 -3.77
C ILE A 33 5.33 4.32 -2.92
N PHE A 34 6.47 4.59 -3.54
CA PHE A 34 7.71 4.88 -2.85
C PHE A 34 7.58 6.05 -1.87
N ALA A 35 7.02 7.18 -2.34
CA ALA A 35 6.76 8.37 -1.53
C ALA A 35 5.80 8.12 -0.35
N ARG A 36 4.87 7.15 -0.48
CA ARG A 36 3.90 6.82 0.57
C ARG A 36 4.56 6.18 1.79
N PHE A 37 5.63 5.42 1.61
CA PHE A 37 6.29 4.71 2.71
C PHE A 37 7.65 5.32 3.10
N SER A 38 8.32 6.04 2.21
CA SER A 38 9.63 6.64 2.49
C SER A 38 9.52 7.87 3.40
N SER A 39 10.00 7.75 4.63
CA SER A 39 10.06 8.84 5.61
C SER A 39 11.05 9.92 5.19
N SER A 40 12.16 9.54 4.54
CA SER A 40 13.15 10.47 3.99
C SER A 40 12.51 11.34 2.90
N TYR A 41 11.75 10.74 1.98
CA TYR A 41 10.98 11.48 0.97
C TYR A 41 9.96 12.41 1.61
N GLN A 42 9.16 11.92 2.57
CA GLN A 42 8.12 12.72 3.24
C GLN A 42 8.70 13.91 4.00
N LYS A 43 9.88 13.73 4.62
CA LYS A 43 10.58 14.82 5.29
C LYS A 43 11.04 15.90 4.30
N ARG A 44 11.43 15.50 3.10
CA ARG A 44 11.89 16.40 2.03
C ARG A 44 10.72 17.10 1.32
N PHE A 45 9.59 16.41 1.20
CA PHE A 45 8.36 16.91 0.58
C PHE A 45 7.15 16.79 1.53
N PRO A 46 7.09 17.57 2.62
CA PRO A 46 6.02 17.46 3.61
C PRO A 46 4.62 17.77 3.05
N ASP A 47 4.54 18.57 1.99
CA ASP A 47 3.28 18.91 1.31
C ASP A 47 2.88 17.90 0.21
N ALA A 48 3.76 16.96 -0.14
CA ALA A 48 3.48 15.93 -1.14
C ALA A 48 2.59 14.85 -0.54
N ARG A 49 1.27 15.02 -0.68
CA ARG A 49 0.28 14.04 -0.22
C ARG A 49 0.25 12.83 -1.15
N ALA A 50 1.19 11.91 -0.99
CA ALA A 50 1.21 10.63 -1.72
C ALA A 50 -0.07 9.79 -1.48
N SER A 51 -0.76 10.00 -0.35
CA SER A 51 -2.04 9.35 0.00
C SER A 51 -3.30 10.14 -0.41
N GLY A 52 -3.16 11.32 -1.04
CA GLY A 52 -4.30 12.17 -1.40
C GLY A 52 -4.85 11.86 -2.80
N SER A 53 -6.17 11.91 -2.96
CA SER A 53 -6.89 11.69 -4.23
C SER A 53 -6.71 12.79 -5.29
N ASN A 54 -5.82 13.77 -5.06
CA ASN A 54 -5.49 14.77 -6.06
C ASN A 54 -4.59 14.13 -7.14
N ALA A 55 -5.25 13.59 -8.17
CA ALA A 55 -4.65 13.02 -9.37
C ALA A 55 -3.65 13.96 -10.08
N SER A 56 -3.68 15.26 -9.75
CA SER A 56 -2.85 16.31 -10.36
C SER A 56 -1.66 16.76 -9.50
N ALA A 57 -1.31 16.06 -8.42
CA ALA A 57 -0.02 16.27 -7.78
C ALA A 57 1.01 15.37 -8.48
N THR A 58 1.70 15.92 -9.48
CA THR A 58 2.92 15.31 -10.01
C THR A 58 3.92 15.25 -8.86
N LEU A 59 4.14 14.05 -8.34
CA LEU A 59 5.14 13.84 -7.29
C LEU A 59 6.53 13.99 -7.92
N ALA A 60 7.44 14.65 -7.19
CA ALA A 60 8.82 14.68 -7.60
C ALA A 60 9.39 13.26 -7.56
N ARG A 61 10.19 12.89 -8.55
CA ARG A 61 10.91 11.62 -8.54
C ARG A 61 11.83 11.57 -7.30
N PRO A 62 11.85 10.47 -6.53
CA PRO A 62 12.78 10.32 -5.42
C PRO A 62 14.23 10.40 -5.91
N ASP A 63 15.12 10.97 -5.08
CA ASP A 63 16.55 10.97 -5.35
C ASP A 63 17.29 9.90 -4.54
N ALA A 64 18.60 9.78 -4.72
CA ALA A 64 19.41 8.75 -4.07
C ALA A 64 19.40 8.81 -2.53
N ALA A 65 19.07 9.95 -1.92
CA ALA A 65 18.92 10.11 -0.47
C ALA A 65 17.54 9.66 0.04
N ASP A 66 16.56 9.44 -0.85
CA ASP A 66 15.27 8.88 -0.47
C ASP A 66 15.33 7.35 -0.56
N VAL A 67 15.16 6.70 0.57
CA VAL A 67 15.33 5.25 0.74
C VAL A 67 14.17 4.66 1.54
N TRP A 68 14.03 3.35 1.47
CA TRP A 68 13.21 2.52 2.35
C TRP A 68 14.10 1.71 3.29
N THR A 69 13.95 1.99 4.58
CA THR A 69 14.48 1.20 5.69
C THR A 69 13.75 -0.13 5.82
N GLU A 70 14.28 -1.05 6.63
CA GLU A 70 13.62 -2.34 6.92
C GLU A 70 12.21 -2.16 7.50
N ALA A 71 12.00 -1.12 8.33
CA ALA A 71 10.69 -0.84 8.91
C ALA A 71 9.68 -0.38 7.84
N GLU A 72 10.14 0.32 6.82
CA GLU A 72 9.29 0.80 5.72
C GLU A 72 8.99 -0.32 4.73
N LEU A 73 9.95 -1.23 4.49
CA LEU A 73 9.72 -2.50 3.79
C LEU A 73 8.69 -3.36 4.51
N ASP A 74 8.75 -3.46 5.83
CA ASP A 74 7.74 -4.17 6.63
C ASP A 74 6.36 -3.53 6.52
N ALA A 75 6.29 -2.21 6.56
CA ALA A 75 5.03 -1.48 6.41
C ALA A 75 4.42 -1.70 5.02
N PHE A 76 5.26 -1.69 3.96
CA PHE A 76 4.84 -2.00 2.60
C PHE A 76 4.33 -3.45 2.49
N SER A 77 5.13 -4.42 2.95
CA SER A 77 4.77 -5.84 2.92
C SER A 77 3.49 -6.13 3.70
N THR A 78 3.26 -5.43 4.81
CA THR A 78 2.02 -5.57 5.59
C THR A 78 0.81 -5.15 4.78
N VAL A 79 0.94 -4.13 3.93
CA VAL A 79 -0.16 -3.65 3.09
C VAL A 79 -0.44 -4.59 1.92
N THR A 80 0.58 -5.22 1.33
CA THR A 80 0.44 -6.05 0.11
C THR A 80 0.28 -7.55 0.39
N ASN A 81 0.90 -8.03 1.46
CA ASN A 81 0.99 -9.45 1.82
C ASN A 81 0.36 -9.76 3.18
N GLY A 82 -0.05 -8.75 3.95
CA GLY A 82 -0.71 -8.91 5.24
C GLY A 82 0.22 -9.19 6.42
N GLY A 83 1.54 -9.09 6.25
CA GLY A 83 2.53 -9.27 7.32
C GLY A 83 3.85 -8.56 7.03
N ALA A 84 4.73 -8.55 8.04
CA ALA A 84 6.09 -8.01 7.89
C ALA A 84 6.88 -8.81 6.85
N LEU A 85 7.85 -8.16 6.20
CA LEU A 85 8.66 -8.81 5.19
C LEU A 85 9.61 -9.80 5.90
N PRO A 86 9.67 -11.07 5.49
CA PRO A 86 10.55 -12.04 6.12
C PRO A 86 12.01 -11.61 5.93
N GLN A 87 12.86 -11.97 6.90
CA GLN A 87 14.27 -11.56 6.91
C GLN A 87 15.01 -12.04 5.65
N GLU A 88 14.73 -13.26 5.19
CA GLU A 88 15.30 -13.82 3.98
C GLU A 88 15.08 -12.91 2.76
N SER A 89 13.86 -12.41 2.57
CA SER A 89 13.57 -11.47 1.47
C SER A 89 14.22 -10.12 1.65
N LYS A 90 14.47 -9.65 2.89
CA LYS A 90 15.24 -8.43 3.13
C LYS A 90 16.71 -8.62 2.76
N ASP A 91 17.27 -9.78 3.06
CA ASP A 91 18.64 -10.12 2.70
C ASP A 91 18.79 -10.24 1.16
N GLU A 92 17.81 -10.84 0.48
CA GLU A 92 17.77 -10.86 -0.99
C GLU A 92 17.70 -9.46 -1.59
N ILE A 93 16.89 -8.56 -1.03
CA ILE A 93 16.83 -7.16 -1.45
C ILE A 93 18.21 -6.50 -1.34
N ARG A 94 18.93 -6.72 -0.24
CA ARG A 94 20.27 -6.16 -0.02
C ARG A 94 21.32 -6.73 -0.95
N GLU A 95 21.20 -8.00 -1.30
CA GLU A 95 22.19 -8.70 -2.14
C GLU A 95 22.01 -8.41 -3.63
N PHE A 96 20.75 -8.31 -4.10
CA PHE A 96 20.44 -8.28 -5.52
C PHE A 96 19.91 -6.94 -6.05
N LEU A 97 19.41 -6.05 -5.19
CA LEU A 97 18.86 -4.76 -5.60
C LEU A 97 19.78 -3.60 -5.21
N ASP A 98 19.53 -2.46 -5.85
CA ASP A 98 20.23 -1.22 -5.53
C ASP A 98 19.82 -0.71 -4.14
N THR A 99 20.80 -0.68 -3.24
CA THR A 99 20.69 -0.21 -1.86
C THR A 99 21.74 0.86 -1.57
N ASP A 100 21.50 1.67 -0.54
CA ASP A 100 22.50 2.62 -0.04
C ASP A 100 23.62 1.92 0.77
N GLU A 101 24.55 2.70 1.30
CA GLU A 101 25.67 2.19 2.12
C GLU A 101 25.22 1.52 3.43
N GLU A 102 23.98 1.76 3.87
CA GLU A 102 23.37 1.18 5.06
C GLU A 102 22.48 -0.04 4.72
N GLY A 103 22.36 -0.40 3.44
CA GLY A 103 21.53 -1.50 2.96
C GLY A 103 20.03 -1.17 2.93
N ASN A 104 19.67 0.11 2.87
CA ASN A 104 18.29 0.57 2.65
C ASN A 104 17.97 0.60 1.15
N LEU A 105 16.75 0.24 0.77
CA LEU A 105 16.33 0.14 -0.62
C LEU A 105 16.17 1.53 -1.23
N THR A 106 16.88 1.81 -2.32
CA THR A 106 16.72 3.07 -3.06
C THR A 106 15.51 3.01 -3.99
N PHE A 107 15.09 4.16 -4.54
CA PHE A 107 14.08 4.15 -5.59
C PHE A 107 14.51 3.40 -6.85
N SER A 108 15.81 3.39 -7.17
CA SER A 108 16.34 2.61 -8.29
C SER A 108 16.15 1.11 -8.04
N GLY A 109 16.48 0.64 -6.83
CA GLY A 109 16.30 -0.76 -6.45
C GLY A 109 14.82 -1.15 -6.40
N PHE A 110 13.96 -0.23 -5.95
CA PHE A 110 12.51 -0.44 -5.96
C PHE A 110 11.94 -0.60 -7.38
N CYS A 111 12.40 0.21 -8.33
CA CYS A 111 12.06 0.04 -9.74
C CYS A 111 12.56 -1.29 -10.30
N GLN A 112 13.79 -1.71 -9.95
CA GLN A 112 14.34 -3.00 -10.38
C GLN A 112 13.53 -4.18 -9.84
N MET A 113 13.10 -4.12 -8.58
CA MET A 113 12.22 -5.13 -7.97
C MET A 113 10.93 -5.34 -8.77
N TYR A 114 10.23 -4.23 -9.07
CA TYR A 114 8.98 -4.28 -9.80
C TYR A 114 9.16 -4.61 -11.28
N HIS A 115 10.27 -4.22 -11.89
CA HIS A 115 10.64 -4.62 -13.24
C HIS A 115 10.77 -6.14 -13.32
N LEU A 116 11.60 -6.73 -12.45
CA LEU A 116 11.81 -8.19 -12.40
C LEU A 116 10.50 -8.95 -12.12
N GLN A 117 9.70 -8.49 -11.15
CA GLN A 117 8.40 -9.11 -10.84
C GLN A 117 7.44 -9.04 -12.03
N SER A 118 7.39 -7.90 -12.74
CA SER A 118 6.47 -7.69 -13.86
C SER A 118 6.86 -8.48 -15.10
N ASP A 119 8.16 -8.64 -15.35
CA ASP A 119 8.70 -9.48 -16.42
C ASP A 119 8.38 -10.97 -16.18
N ASN A 120 8.49 -11.43 -14.93
CA ASN A 120 8.21 -12.83 -14.57
C ASN A 120 6.71 -13.14 -14.47
N ASP A 121 5.95 -12.33 -13.72
CA ASP A 121 4.51 -12.49 -13.54
C ASP A 121 3.81 -11.15 -13.29
N ALA A 122 3.42 -10.49 -14.38
CA ALA A 122 2.67 -9.24 -14.34
C ALA A 122 1.38 -9.29 -13.50
N ASN A 123 0.75 -10.47 -13.32
CA ASN A 123 -0.49 -10.55 -12.52
C ASN A 123 -0.22 -10.35 -11.04
N GLU A 124 0.93 -10.79 -10.52
CA GLU A 124 1.31 -10.52 -9.13
C GLU A 124 1.52 -9.01 -8.92
N THR A 125 2.21 -8.33 -9.85
CA THR A 125 2.34 -6.87 -9.81
C THR A 125 0.98 -6.17 -9.78
N TRP A 126 0.03 -6.62 -10.60
CA TRP A 126 -1.32 -6.05 -10.61
C TRP A 126 -2.09 -6.29 -9.30
N LYS A 127 -1.86 -7.40 -8.59
CA LYS A 127 -2.45 -7.63 -7.27
C LYS A 127 -1.92 -6.63 -6.26
N ASP A 128 -0.61 -6.40 -6.24
CA ASP A 128 0.01 -5.41 -5.35
C ASP A 128 -0.53 -4.00 -5.62
N LEU A 129 -0.58 -3.60 -6.90
CA LEU A 129 -1.12 -2.32 -7.32
C LEU A 129 -2.57 -2.12 -6.87
N ALA A 130 -3.41 -3.15 -7.00
CA ALA A 130 -4.79 -3.11 -6.55
C ALA A 130 -4.89 -2.92 -5.02
N GLN A 131 -4.08 -3.64 -4.24
CA GLN A 131 -4.03 -3.47 -2.78
C GLN A 131 -3.51 -2.08 -2.37
N LEU A 132 -2.60 -1.52 -3.16
CA LEU A 132 -2.07 -0.18 -2.96
C LEU A 132 -3.04 0.93 -3.39
N GLY A 133 -4.14 0.58 -4.05
CA GLY A 133 -5.26 1.47 -4.40
C GLY A 133 -5.23 2.01 -5.83
N PHE A 134 -4.55 1.33 -6.75
CA PHE A 134 -4.54 1.64 -8.17
C PHE A 134 -5.60 0.84 -8.93
N ASP A 135 -6.19 1.44 -9.95
CA ASP A 135 -7.07 0.75 -10.90
C ASP A 135 -6.28 0.17 -12.10
N ASP A 136 -6.98 -0.53 -13.00
CA ASP A 136 -6.41 -1.13 -14.21
C ASP A 136 -5.75 -0.11 -15.17
N SER A 137 -5.93 1.20 -14.95
CA SER A 137 -5.32 2.30 -15.72
C SER A 137 -4.19 3.01 -14.95
N LEU A 138 -3.65 2.38 -13.90
CA LEU A 138 -2.62 2.94 -13.03
C LEU A 138 -3.01 4.27 -12.37
N GLN A 139 -4.32 4.53 -12.26
CA GLN A 139 -4.82 5.70 -11.56
C GLN A 139 -5.04 5.37 -10.09
N TYR A 140 -4.51 6.20 -9.21
CA TYR A 140 -4.72 6.06 -7.77
C TYR A 140 -6.14 6.50 -7.39
N LYS A 141 -6.92 5.61 -6.76
CA LYS A 141 -8.34 5.80 -6.44
C LYS A 141 -8.64 5.79 -4.94
N HIS A 142 -7.67 5.97 -4.06
CA HIS A 142 -7.90 5.83 -2.62
C HIS A 142 -8.88 6.90 -2.08
N GLN A 143 -10.17 6.54 -2.10
CA GLN A 143 -11.30 7.15 -1.39
C GLN A 143 -12.52 6.19 -1.25
N ASP A 144 -12.61 5.06 -1.97
CA ASP A 144 -13.79 4.18 -1.87
C ASP A 144 -13.70 3.04 -0.83
N ALA A 145 -12.51 2.60 -0.43
CA ALA A 145 -12.37 1.44 0.47
C ALA A 145 -12.65 1.76 1.95
N GLN A 146 -12.38 2.98 2.41
CA GLN A 146 -12.62 3.36 3.82
C GLN A 146 -14.05 3.87 4.10
N GLN A 147 -14.88 4.13 3.08
CA GLN A 147 -16.30 4.46 3.27
C GLN A 147 -17.24 3.24 3.16
N ALA A 148 -16.85 2.15 2.51
CA ALA A 148 -17.68 0.96 2.36
C ALA A 148 -17.79 0.11 3.66
N GLU A 149 -16.80 0.13 4.54
CA GLU A 149 -16.86 -0.59 5.84
C GLU A 149 -17.52 0.19 6.98
N SER A 150 -17.92 1.46 6.74
CA SER A 150 -18.72 2.24 7.71
C SER A 150 -20.24 2.15 7.47
N ALA A 151 -20.68 1.37 6.48
CA ALA A 151 -22.09 1.18 6.14
C ALA A 151 -22.59 -0.24 6.48
N ALA A 152 -22.17 -0.80 7.62
CA ALA A 152 -22.95 -1.85 8.26
C ALA A 152 -24.11 -1.18 9.04
N PRO A 153 -25.39 -1.47 8.76
CA PRO A 153 -26.47 -0.97 9.58
C PRO A 153 -26.32 -1.58 10.98
N ARG A 154 -25.92 -0.74 11.95
CA ARG A 154 -26.13 -1.03 13.36
C ARG A 154 -27.63 -0.95 13.59
N ASP A 155 -28.27 -2.11 13.57
CA ASP A 155 -29.63 -2.28 14.06
C ASP A 155 -29.64 -1.89 15.55
N GLU A 156 -30.00 -0.63 15.83
CA GLU A 156 -30.32 -0.14 17.17
C GLU A 156 -31.66 -0.74 17.63
N GLY A 157 -31.60 -1.99 18.07
CA GLY A 157 -32.64 -2.62 18.88
C GLY A 157 -32.39 -2.39 20.36
N ALA A 158 -32.66 -1.17 20.84
CA ALA A 158 -32.83 -0.93 22.28
C ALA A 158 -34.07 -1.69 22.79
N LEU A 159 -33.91 -2.53 23.82
CA LEU A 159 -34.96 -2.80 24.81
C LEU A 159 -34.37 -3.37 26.11
N ALA A 160 -34.59 -2.59 27.16
CA ALA A 160 -34.26 -2.75 28.56
C ALA A 160 -34.67 -4.10 29.19
N SER A 161 -33.89 -4.59 30.16
CA SER A 161 -34.34 -4.60 31.57
C SER A 161 -33.30 -5.23 32.53
N SER A 162 -33.08 -4.52 33.64
CA SER A 162 -32.83 -4.99 35.02
C SER A 162 -32.02 -6.27 35.28
N SER A 163 -30.93 -6.15 36.04
CA SER A 163 -30.93 -6.50 37.48
C SER A 163 -29.61 -6.11 38.19
N GLN A 164 -29.77 -5.20 39.14
CA GLN A 164 -29.08 -5.01 40.43
C GLN A 164 -27.74 -5.71 40.73
N ALA A 165 -26.73 -4.85 40.91
CA ALA A 165 -25.99 -4.60 42.15
C ALA A 165 -25.54 -5.78 43.04
N TYR A 166 -24.21 -5.98 43.10
CA TYR A 166 -23.51 -6.27 44.36
C TYR A 166 -22.23 -5.42 44.38
N LYS A 167 -22.23 -4.40 45.25
CA LYS A 167 -21.03 -3.66 45.62
C LYS A 167 -20.28 -4.46 46.67
N GLN A 168 -19.01 -4.68 46.38
CA GLN A 168 -17.97 -5.06 47.31
C GLN A 168 -17.66 -3.85 48.22
N SER A 169 -17.77 -4.02 49.52
CA SER A 169 -17.16 -3.13 50.51
C SER A 169 -16.55 -4.00 51.60
N GLY A 170 -15.23 -4.05 51.61
CA GLY A 170 -14.46 -4.47 52.76
C GLY A 170 -14.39 -3.37 53.83
N GLU A 171 -13.87 -3.79 54.97
CA GLU A 171 -13.19 -2.99 56.01
C GLU A 171 -14.02 -2.36 57.14
N LYS A 172 -13.93 -2.99 58.31
CA LYS A 172 -13.60 -2.46 59.66
C LYS A 172 -13.39 -3.69 60.56
N GLY A 173 -12.31 -3.89 61.31
CA GLY A 173 -11.50 -2.91 62.05
C GLY A 173 -11.92 -2.94 63.52
N ASP A 174 -11.10 -3.60 64.35
CA ASP A 174 -10.91 -3.47 65.80
C ASP A 174 -12.09 -3.67 66.78
N GLU A 175 -12.05 -4.77 67.56
CA GLU A 175 -11.67 -4.78 69.00
C GLU A 175 -11.47 -6.22 69.51
#